data_AF-A0A0B1S0U7-F1
#
_entry.id   AF-A0A0B1S0U7-F1
#
_cell.length_a   1.000
_cell.length_b   1.000
_cell.length_c   1.000
_cell.angle_alpha   90.00
_cell.angle_beta   90.00
_cell.angle_gamma   90.00
#
_symmetry.space_group_name_H-M   'P 1'
#
loop_
_entity.id
_entity.type
_entity.pdbx_description
1 polymer ?
#
loop_
_entity_poly.entity_id
_entity_poly.type
_entity_poly.pdbx_seq_one_letter_code
_entity_poly.pdbx_strand_id
1 'polypeptide(L)'
;MYSCISISVNYELKNCVYFSLYRFYRQHTKSFIVSLSVDLFDGEHGEPVITHKRTLIEPITLRNTLQAIKRYAFESSPYPVILTIENHVGLVQQRVMVDVFQEVLEDMLYLPHPRSSQLDFPSPNVLKKKILLRGKKLGESSNVPDDVDEEDVPSKAKGPRTVPLDPSFSALISLPSVKLSDNIYADVQKHPKDGSPSLSENKVQTLFEGGGPIFSYTATRFVKSYPKGIRQDSSNMHPLLSWLCGIQSVAMNMQTAGEELDLNDGLFRINGNCGYVLKPD
;
A
#
# COMPACT_ATOMS: atom_id res chain seq x y z
N MET A 1 9.90 7.80 13.46
CA MET A 1 9.76 9.04 12.65
C MET A 1 9.84 8.62 11.19
N TYR A 2 8.85 8.94 10.34
CA TYR A 2 8.72 8.41 8.97
C TYR A 2 9.72 9.05 8.02
N SER A 3 11.00 8.89 8.35
CA SER A 3 12.14 9.53 7.73
C SER A 3 12.67 8.74 6.54
N CYS A 4 12.02 7.66 6.10
CA CYS A 4 12.52 6.88 4.97
C CYS A 4 11.50 6.85 3.82
N ILE A 5 11.99 7.04 2.59
CA ILE A 5 11.29 6.72 1.34
C ILE A 5 11.36 5.20 1.16
N SER A 6 10.29 4.61 0.63
CA SER A 6 10.04 3.18 0.46
C SER A 6 9.47 2.91 -0.93
N ILE A 7 9.95 1.89 -1.64
CA ILE A 7 9.30 1.47 -2.89
C ILE A 7 7.91 0.93 -2.57
N SER A 8 6.90 1.39 -3.30
CA SER A 8 5.63 0.66 -3.40
C SER A 8 5.50 0.11 -4.79
N VAL A 9 5.10 -1.15 -4.87
CA VAL A 9 4.67 -1.76 -6.10
C VAL A 9 3.16 -1.61 -6.16
N ASN A 10 2.68 -0.80 -7.11
CA ASN A 10 1.28 -0.87 -7.50
C ASN A 10 1.18 -1.99 -8.53
N TYR A 11 0.50 -3.07 -8.17
CA TYR A 11 0.12 -4.05 -9.16
C TYR A 11 -1.33 -3.75 -9.51
N GLU A 12 -1.57 -2.94 -10.54
CA GLU A 12 -2.79 -3.15 -11.31
C GLU A 12 -2.61 -4.49 -12.01
N LEU A 13 -3.23 -5.54 -11.46
CA LEU A 13 -3.10 -6.92 -11.92
C LEU A 13 -3.73 -7.07 -13.31
N LYS A 14 -2.98 -6.67 -14.33
CA LYS A 14 -3.19 -7.06 -15.72
C LYS A 14 -2.19 -8.18 -16.03
N ASN A 15 -2.69 -9.41 -15.90
CA ASN A 15 -2.23 -10.67 -16.49
C ASN A 15 -1.25 -11.62 -15.79
N CYS A 16 -0.74 -11.41 -14.58
CA CYS A 16 0.30 -12.33 -14.08
C CYS A 16 0.37 -12.47 -12.56
N VAL A 17 -0.56 -13.12 -11.87
CA VAL A 17 -0.38 -13.32 -10.42
C VAL A 17 0.43 -14.59 -10.12
N TYR A 18 0.29 -15.67 -10.92
CA TYR A 18 1.03 -16.92 -10.69
C TYR A 18 2.37 -16.95 -11.43
N PHE A 19 2.38 -16.33 -12.62
CA PHE A 19 3.60 -16.21 -13.42
C PHE A 19 4.52 -15.09 -12.93
N SER A 20 4.00 -14.01 -12.29
CA SER A 20 4.82 -12.89 -11.80
C SER A 20 5.44 -13.11 -10.44
N LEU A 21 4.76 -13.50 -9.35
CA LEU A 21 5.47 -13.60 -8.05
C LEU A 21 6.71 -14.53 -8.11
N TYR A 22 6.62 -15.63 -8.86
CA TYR A 22 7.76 -16.54 -9.09
C TYR A 22 8.81 -16.02 -10.10
N ARG A 23 8.44 -15.37 -11.22
CA ARG A 23 9.42 -14.73 -12.13
C ARG A 23 9.93 -13.39 -11.61
N PHE A 24 9.20 -12.66 -10.81
CA PHE A 24 9.54 -11.34 -10.28
C PHE A 24 10.68 -11.49 -9.27
N TYR A 25 10.51 -12.36 -8.26
CA TYR A 25 11.61 -12.65 -7.33
C TYR A 25 12.81 -13.32 -8.01
N ARG A 26 12.61 -14.00 -9.16
CA ARG A 26 13.68 -14.70 -9.89
C ARG A 26 14.35 -13.90 -11.02
N GLN A 27 13.65 -12.99 -11.70
CA GLN A 27 14.14 -12.13 -12.79
C GLN A 27 14.55 -10.74 -12.27
N HIS A 28 14.00 -10.30 -11.14
CA HIS A 28 14.39 -9.07 -10.46
C HIS A 28 15.07 -9.38 -9.14
N THR A 29 16.09 -10.26 -9.17
CA THR A 29 17.06 -10.46 -8.08
C THR A 29 17.81 -9.18 -7.68
N LYS A 30 17.47 -8.03 -8.26
CA LYS A 30 18.03 -6.70 -8.00
C LYS A 30 17.00 -5.62 -7.64
N SER A 31 15.69 -5.89 -7.68
CA SER A 31 14.66 -4.89 -7.35
C SER A 31 13.93 -5.29 -6.07
N PHE A 32 13.80 -4.34 -5.13
CA PHE A 32 13.33 -4.58 -3.77
C PHE A 32 11.88 -4.18 -3.67
N ILE A 33 11.03 -5.08 -3.17
CA ILE A 33 9.65 -4.72 -2.89
C ILE A 33 9.53 -4.41 -1.41
N VAL A 34 9.17 -3.17 -1.11
CA VAL A 34 8.92 -2.74 0.27
C VAL A 34 7.43 -2.60 0.54
N SER A 35 6.61 -2.32 -0.48
CA SER A 35 5.16 -2.38 -0.37
C SER A 35 4.51 -3.05 -1.58
N LEU A 36 3.45 -3.81 -1.33
CA LEU A 36 2.62 -4.49 -2.32
C LEU A 36 1.17 -4.05 -2.16
N SER A 37 0.45 -3.84 -3.26
CA SER A 37 -1.01 -3.71 -3.25
C SER A 37 -1.65 -5.06 -3.59
N VAL A 38 -2.68 -5.46 -2.84
CA VAL A 38 -3.44 -6.68 -3.10
C VAL A 38 -4.95 -6.39 -3.07
N ASP A 39 -5.62 -6.78 -4.16
CA ASP A 39 -7.07 -6.63 -4.31
C ASP A 39 -7.76 -7.94 -3.93
N LEU A 40 -8.48 -7.95 -2.81
CA LEU A 40 -9.05 -9.15 -2.22
C LEU A 40 -10.55 -9.24 -2.47
N PHE A 41 -11.00 -10.42 -2.91
CA PHE A 41 -12.39 -10.75 -3.22
C PHE A 41 -12.81 -12.06 -2.55
N ASP A 42 -14.11 -12.23 -2.37
CA ASP A 42 -14.68 -13.52 -2.02
C ASP A 42 -14.31 -14.55 -3.11
N GLY A 43 -13.76 -15.68 -2.70
CA GLY A 43 -13.50 -16.80 -3.60
C GLY A 43 -14.46 -17.96 -3.40
N GLU A 44 -14.32 -18.99 -4.23
CA GLU A 44 -15.08 -20.22 -4.12
C GLU A 44 -14.67 -21.01 -2.88
N HIS A 45 -15.56 -21.89 -2.41
CA HIS A 45 -15.33 -22.75 -1.24
C HIS A 45 -14.97 -22.02 0.06
N GLY A 46 -15.21 -20.71 0.15
CA GLY A 46 -14.93 -19.90 1.34
C GLY A 46 -13.48 -19.42 1.44
N GLU A 47 -12.65 -19.62 0.41
CA GLU A 47 -11.26 -19.18 0.38
C GLU A 47 -11.14 -17.80 -0.28
N PRO A 48 -10.67 -16.75 0.43
CA PRO A 48 -10.46 -15.43 -0.16
C PRO A 48 -9.42 -15.48 -1.28
N VAL A 49 -9.63 -14.68 -2.33
CA VAL A 49 -8.75 -14.65 -3.51
C VAL A 49 -8.30 -13.25 -3.88
N ILE A 50 -7.14 -13.17 -4.52
CA ILE A 50 -6.62 -11.98 -5.18
C ILE A 50 -6.94 -12.06 -6.67
N THR A 51 -7.59 -11.01 -7.19
CA THR A 51 -7.90 -10.81 -8.62
C THR A 51 -8.21 -9.33 -8.88
N HIS A 52 -8.39 -8.92 -10.13
CA HIS A 52 -8.80 -7.55 -10.47
C HIS A 52 -10.22 -7.52 -11.05
N LYS A 53 -11.03 -6.54 -10.63
CA LYS A 53 -12.41 -6.35 -11.13
C LYS A 53 -12.39 -6.28 -12.66
N ARG A 54 -13.29 -7.02 -13.31
CA ARG A 54 -13.52 -6.98 -14.77
C ARG A 54 -12.33 -7.49 -15.62
N THR A 55 -11.55 -8.43 -15.12
CA THR A 55 -10.50 -9.11 -15.90
C THR A 55 -10.79 -10.62 -16.02
N LEU A 56 -10.22 -11.28 -17.03
CA LEU A 56 -10.32 -12.73 -17.25
C LEU A 56 -9.18 -13.50 -16.56
N ILE A 57 -8.55 -12.91 -15.55
CA ILE A 57 -7.36 -13.47 -14.90
C ILE A 57 -7.81 -14.48 -13.86
N GLU A 58 -7.18 -15.66 -13.89
CA GLU A 58 -7.41 -16.68 -12.87
C GLU A 58 -7.05 -16.13 -11.48
N PRO A 59 -7.99 -16.22 -10.52
CA PRO A 59 -7.75 -15.76 -9.16
C PRO A 59 -6.70 -16.63 -8.44
N ILE A 60 -5.96 -16.03 -7.51
CA ILE A 60 -5.05 -16.77 -6.63
C ILE A 60 -5.52 -16.66 -5.20
N THR A 61 -5.52 -17.76 -4.46
CA THR A 61 -5.90 -17.74 -3.05
C THR A 61 -4.98 -16.83 -2.23
N LEU A 62 -5.55 -16.20 -1.20
CA LEU A 62 -4.80 -15.41 -0.23
C LEU A 62 -3.67 -16.24 0.39
N ARG A 63 -3.95 -17.49 0.77
CA ARG A 63 -2.97 -18.39 1.38
C ARG A 63 -1.74 -18.59 0.49
N ASN A 64 -1.92 -18.91 -0.79
CA ASN A 64 -0.81 -19.11 -1.72
C ASN A 64 0.01 -17.82 -1.91
N THR A 65 -0.67 -16.68 -1.98
CA THR A 65 -0.02 -15.37 -2.11
C THR A 65 0.82 -15.04 -0.88
N LEU A 66 0.29 -15.25 0.33
CA LEU A 66 1.02 -15.04 1.58
C LEU A 66 2.18 -16.01 1.75
N GLN A 67 2.05 -17.28 1.32
CA GLN A 67 3.16 -18.24 1.35
C GLN A 67 4.31 -17.79 0.45
N ALA A 68 4.00 -17.27 -0.75
CA ALA A 68 5.01 -16.69 -1.62
C ALA A 68 5.66 -15.45 -0.99
N ILE A 69 4.87 -14.54 -0.42
CA ILE A 69 5.39 -13.36 0.30
C ILE A 69 6.31 -13.79 1.45
N LYS A 70 5.87 -14.70 2.33
CA LYS A 70 6.66 -15.22 3.47
C LYS A 70 8.03 -15.73 3.02
N ARG A 71 8.06 -16.46 1.90
CA ARG A 71 9.29 -17.04 1.35
C ARG A 71 10.30 -15.98 0.94
N TYR A 72 9.84 -14.90 0.29
CA TYR A 72 10.73 -13.99 -0.40
C TYR A 72 10.86 -12.58 0.22
N ALA A 73 9.92 -12.18 1.08
CA ALA A 73 9.80 -10.81 1.61
C ALA A 73 11.09 -10.26 2.22
N PHE A 74 11.93 -11.14 2.77
CA PHE A 74 13.15 -10.74 3.46
C PHE A 74 14.43 -11.42 2.98
N GLU A 75 14.43 -12.00 1.77
CA GLU A 75 15.63 -12.57 1.16
C GLU A 75 16.65 -11.48 0.82
N SER A 76 16.18 -10.34 0.32
CA SER A 76 17.02 -9.25 -0.16
C SER A 76 17.22 -8.13 0.88
N SER A 77 16.25 -7.91 1.76
CA SER A 77 16.30 -6.88 2.81
C SER A 77 15.69 -7.39 4.13
N PRO A 78 16.26 -7.07 5.31
CA PRO A 78 15.65 -7.42 6.58
C PRO A 78 14.55 -6.44 7.01
N TYR A 79 14.38 -5.32 6.31
CA TYR A 79 13.46 -4.25 6.68
C TYR A 79 12.00 -4.62 6.41
N PRO A 80 11.03 -3.93 7.05
CA PRO A 80 9.62 -4.32 6.96
C PRO A 80 9.06 -4.30 5.54
N VAL A 81 7.99 -5.07 5.33
CA VAL A 81 7.18 -5.07 4.10
C VAL A 81 5.76 -4.61 4.44
N ILE A 82 5.15 -3.78 3.59
CA ILE A 82 3.80 -3.24 3.78
C ILE A 82 2.85 -3.82 2.74
N LEU A 83 1.83 -4.56 3.17
CA LEU A 83 0.75 -5.03 2.30
C LEU A 83 -0.41 -4.03 2.39
N THR A 84 -0.66 -3.31 1.29
CA THR A 84 -1.84 -2.47 1.12
C THR A 84 -3.00 -3.34 0.66
N ILE A 85 -4.04 -3.41 1.49
CA ILE A 85 -5.20 -4.26 1.26
C ILE A 85 -6.35 -3.44 0.67
N GLU A 86 -6.77 -3.78 -0.55
CA GLU A 86 -8.04 -3.34 -1.10
C GLU A 86 -9.09 -4.43 -0.84
N ASN A 87 -9.96 -4.21 0.15
CA ASN A 87 -10.86 -5.23 0.66
C ASN A 87 -12.25 -5.16 0.01
N HIS A 88 -12.60 -6.19 -0.79
CA HIS A 88 -13.94 -6.42 -1.34
C HIS A 88 -14.59 -7.70 -0.82
N VAL A 89 -14.04 -8.29 0.25
CA VAL A 89 -14.42 -9.60 0.80
C VAL A 89 -15.57 -9.46 1.79
N GLY A 90 -16.58 -10.33 1.74
CA GLY A 90 -17.68 -10.35 2.70
C GLY A 90 -17.24 -10.75 4.11
N LEU A 91 -18.04 -10.39 5.14
CA LEU A 91 -17.68 -10.61 6.55
C LEU A 91 -17.29 -12.06 6.90
N VAL A 92 -17.96 -13.04 6.29
CA VAL A 92 -17.68 -14.46 6.56
C VAL A 92 -16.26 -14.81 6.11
N GLN A 93 -15.88 -14.43 4.89
CA GLN A 93 -14.54 -14.68 4.37
C GLN A 93 -13.49 -13.74 4.95
N GLN A 94 -13.85 -12.54 5.45
CA GLN A 94 -12.91 -11.71 6.22
C GLN A 94 -12.41 -12.39 7.50
N ARG A 95 -13.22 -13.25 8.14
CA ARG A 95 -12.75 -14.06 9.28
C ARG A 95 -11.74 -15.12 8.82
N VAL A 96 -12.01 -15.77 7.68
CA VAL A 96 -11.05 -16.67 7.04
C VAL A 96 -9.76 -15.93 6.67
N MET A 97 -9.85 -14.67 6.20
CA MET A 97 -8.66 -13.85 5.95
C MET A 97 -7.83 -13.67 7.21
N VAL A 98 -8.47 -13.40 8.37
CA VAL A 98 -7.76 -13.24 9.65
C VAL A 98 -6.98 -14.51 9.99
N ASP A 99 -7.63 -15.66 9.93
CA ASP A 99 -7.00 -16.95 10.19
C ASP A 99 -5.83 -17.18 9.23
N VAL A 100 -6.02 -16.94 7.93
CA VAL A 100 -4.98 -17.11 6.91
C VAL A 100 -3.80 -16.15 7.12
N PHE A 101 -4.04 -14.87 7.47
CA PHE A 101 -2.97 -13.92 7.78
C PHE A 101 -2.15 -14.37 8.99
N GLN A 102 -2.82 -14.79 10.07
CA GLN A 102 -2.16 -15.19 11.32
C GLN A 102 -1.43 -16.54 11.18
N GLU A 103 -2.06 -17.53 10.55
CA GLU A 103 -1.48 -18.86 10.32
C GLU A 103 -0.29 -18.81 9.37
N VAL A 104 -0.37 -18.05 8.29
CA VAL A 104 0.70 -18.06 7.27
C VAL A 104 1.84 -17.15 7.70
N LEU A 105 1.56 -15.92 8.14
CA LEU A 105 2.62 -14.95 8.45
C LEU A 105 3.16 -15.10 9.87
N GLU A 106 2.42 -15.71 10.80
CA GLU A 106 2.87 -16.02 12.17
C GLU A 106 3.52 -14.80 12.85
N ASP A 107 4.77 -14.94 13.32
CA ASP A 107 5.53 -13.90 13.97
C ASP A 107 5.95 -12.77 13.03
N MET A 108 5.91 -12.97 11.71
CA MET A 108 6.16 -11.89 10.74
C MET A 108 5.03 -10.87 10.74
N LEU A 109 3.79 -11.25 11.06
CA LEU A 109 2.67 -10.29 11.08
C LEU A 109 2.86 -9.27 12.21
N TYR A 110 2.90 -7.99 11.86
CA TYR A 110 2.93 -6.92 12.85
C TYR A 110 1.52 -6.58 13.33
N LEU A 111 1.29 -6.73 14.63
CA LEU A 111 0.08 -6.29 15.29
C LEU A 111 0.31 -4.91 15.95
N PRO A 112 -0.52 -3.90 15.64
CA PRO A 112 -0.34 -2.57 16.21
C PRO A 112 -0.64 -2.54 17.72
N HIS A 113 0.10 -1.73 18.45
CA HIS A 113 -0.21 -1.44 19.86
C HIS A 113 -1.59 -0.78 19.99
N PRO A 114 -2.38 -1.03 21.06
CA PRO A 114 -3.72 -0.43 21.23
C PRO A 114 -3.78 1.10 21.19
N ARG A 115 -2.67 1.76 21.55
CA ARG A 115 -2.49 3.23 21.50
C ARG A 115 -1.73 3.73 20.25
N SER A 116 -1.63 2.92 19.21
CA SER A 116 -0.90 3.25 17.96
C SER A 116 -1.33 4.59 17.34
N SER A 117 -2.60 4.96 17.44
CA SER A 117 -3.13 6.23 16.95
C SER A 117 -2.50 7.48 17.60
N GLN A 118 -1.86 7.33 18.76
CA GLN A 118 -1.29 8.44 19.55
C GLN A 118 0.25 8.39 19.63
N LEU A 119 0.85 7.28 19.21
CA LEU A 119 2.28 7.04 19.34
C LEU A 119 2.98 7.29 18.01
N ASP A 120 4.21 7.78 18.06
CA ASP A 120 5.03 7.83 16.86
C ASP A 120 5.28 6.41 16.32
N PHE A 121 5.28 6.30 15.01
CA PHE A 121 5.41 5.00 14.37
C PHE A 121 6.82 4.43 14.53
N PRO A 122 6.94 3.10 14.76
CA PRO A 122 8.24 2.46 14.94
C PRO A 122 9.18 2.66 13.75
N SER A 123 10.48 2.68 14.01
CA SER A 123 11.48 2.79 12.94
C SER A 123 11.56 1.49 12.12
N PRO A 124 12.04 1.55 10.86
CA PRO A 124 12.29 0.33 10.08
C PRO A 124 13.22 -0.68 10.78
N ASN A 125 14.15 -0.22 11.63
CA ASN A 125 15.03 -1.10 12.40
C ASN A 125 14.27 -1.91 13.46
N VAL A 126 13.29 -1.31 14.14
CA VAL A 126 12.45 -1.99 15.13
C VAL A 126 11.52 -3.00 14.46
N LEU A 127 11.10 -2.71 13.22
CA LEU A 127 10.16 -3.51 12.44
C LEU A 127 10.85 -4.51 11.49
N LYS A 128 12.14 -4.83 11.72
CA LYS A 128 12.83 -5.82 10.88
C LYS A 128 12.08 -7.15 10.89
N LYS A 129 11.99 -7.77 9.71
CA LYS A 129 11.29 -9.03 9.44
C LYS A 129 9.79 -9.00 9.76
N LYS A 130 9.19 -7.80 9.80
CA LYS A 130 7.75 -7.62 9.99
C LYS A 130 7.01 -7.28 8.70
N ILE A 131 5.80 -7.81 8.57
CA ILE A 131 4.84 -7.54 7.52
C ILE A 131 3.70 -6.74 8.15
N LEU A 132 3.45 -5.55 7.61
CA LEU A 132 2.46 -4.61 8.10
C LEU A 132 1.27 -4.58 7.16
N LEU A 133 0.05 -4.56 7.70
CA LEU A 133 -1.15 -4.37 6.91
C LEU A 133 -1.57 -2.90 6.91
N ARG A 134 -1.80 -2.36 5.71
CA ARG A 134 -2.37 -1.03 5.46
C ARG A 134 -3.74 -1.19 4.83
N GLY A 135 -4.75 -0.50 5.32
CA GLY A 135 -6.11 -0.58 4.77
C GLY A 135 -7.17 0.09 5.64
N LYS A 136 -8.45 -0.15 5.34
CA LYS A 136 -9.57 0.39 6.12
C LYS A 136 -9.61 -0.19 7.53
N LYS A 137 -9.91 0.64 8.54
CA LYS A 137 -10.04 0.26 9.96
C LYS A 137 -11.37 0.77 10.54
N LEU A 138 -11.95 0.02 11.48
CA LEU A 138 -13.13 0.41 12.25
C LEU A 138 -12.76 1.48 13.28
N GLY A 139 -13.55 2.55 13.34
CA GLY A 139 -13.35 3.65 14.29
C GLY A 139 -12.26 4.62 13.85
N GLU A 140 -12.50 5.91 14.09
CA GLU A 140 -11.64 7.06 13.72
C GLU A 140 -11.44 7.20 12.19
N SER A 141 -12.44 7.83 11.54
CA SER A 141 -12.53 8.24 10.11
C SER A 141 -13.12 7.25 9.09
N SER A 142 -13.89 6.25 9.51
CA SER A 142 -14.41 5.17 8.65
C SER A 142 -15.56 5.52 7.68
N ASN A 143 -15.86 6.79 7.39
CA ASN A 143 -16.85 7.17 6.38
C ASN A 143 -16.19 7.76 5.12
N VAL A 144 -15.14 7.12 4.62
CA VAL A 144 -14.58 7.48 3.32
C VAL A 144 -14.77 6.30 2.35
N PRO A 145 -15.53 6.49 1.24
CA PRO A 145 -15.56 5.54 0.14
C PRO A 145 -14.16 5.29 -0.44
N ASP A 146 -14.02 4.25 -1.27
CA ASP A 146 -12.76 3.82 -1.89
C ASP A 146 -11.91 4.99 -2.44
N ASP A 147 -10.58 4.83 -2.42
CA ASP A 147 -9.51 5.75 -2.89
C ASP A 147 -9.60 6.05 -4.42
N VAL A 148 -10.79 6.25 -4.95
CA VAL A 148 -11.04 6.89 -6.23
C VAL A 148 -11.33 8.35 -5.91
N ASP A 149 -10.37 9.22 -6.22
CA ASP A 149 -10.70 10.63 -6.41
C ASP A 149 -11.89 10.68 -7.37
N GLU A 150 -13.02 11.26 -6.94
CA GLU A 150 -14.25 11.31 -7.75
C GLU A 150 -14.02 11.98 -9.11
N GLU A 151 -12.94 12.76 -9.23
CA GLU A 151 -12.47 13.41 -10.45
C GLU A 151 -11.88 12.45 -11.50
N ASP A 152 -11.50 11.21 -11.13
CA ASP A 152 -10.89 10.22 -12.02
C ASP A 152 -11.89 9.17 -12.58
N VAL A 153 -13.20 9.31 -12.30
CA VAL A 153 -14.24 8.38 -12.78
C VAL A 153 -15.08 9.02 -13.89
N PRO A 154 -15.16 8.42 -15.11
CA PRO A 154 -16.12 8.85 -16.13
C PRO A 154 -17.54 8.67 -15.59
N SER A 155 -18.32 9.75 -15.63
CA SER A 155 -19.66 9.84 -15.04
C SER A 155 -20.59 8.67 -15.45
N LYS A 156 -21.32 8.16 -14.44
CA LYS A 156 -22.34 7.07 -14.41
C LYS A 156 -21.87 5.71 -13.86
N ALA A 157 -21.68 5.62 -12.54
CA ALA A 157 -21.82 4.36 -11.81
C ALA A 157 -22.48 4.62 -10.44
N LYS A 158 -23.41 3.74 -10.03
CA LYS A 158 -24.05 3.75 -8.70
C LYS A 158 -22.97 3.79 -7.62
N GLY A 159 -23.18 4.60 -6.57
CA GLY A 159 -22.19 4.85 -5.51
C GLY A 159 -21.60 3.57 -4.88
N PRO A 160 -20.40 3.63 -4.29
CA PRO A 160 -19.68 2.46 -3.82
C PRO A 160 -20.51 1.76 -2.74
N ARG A 161 -20.85 0.48 -2.96
CA ARG A 161 -21.30 -0.39 -1.87
C ARG A 161 -20.09 -0.63 -0.99
N THR A 162 -19.97 0.10 0.10
CA THR A 162 -18.95 -0.16 1.11
C THR A 162 -19.21 -1.54 1.72
N VAL A 163 -18.29 -2.46 1.48
CA VAL A 163 -18.35 -3.78 2.11
C VAL A 163 -18.14 -3.58 3.61
N PRO A 164 -19.01 -4.14 4.49
CA PRO A 164 -18.83 -4.03 5.93
C PRO A 164 -17.50 -4.65 6.36
N LEU A 165 -16.87 -4.06 7.39
CA LEU A 165 -15.55 -4.46 7.87
C LEU A 165 -15.67 -5.27 9.17
N ASP A 166 -15.09 -6.46 9.21
CA ASP A 166 -15.09 -7.32 10.40
C ASP A 166 -14.11 -6.76 11.45
N PRO A 167 -14.49 -6.68 12.74
CA PRO A 167 -13.62 -6.15 13.79
C PRO A 167 -12.30 -6.90 13.97
N SER A 168 -12.30 -8.22 13.78
CA SER A 168 -11.07 -9.02 13.91
C SER A 168 -10.09 -8.72 12.78
N PHE A 169 -10.58 -8.54 11.55
CA PHE A 169 -9.76 -8.11 10.42
C PHE A 169 -9.26 -6.68 10.59
N SER A 170 -10.13 -5.77 11.01
CA SER A 170 -9.78 -4.38 11.34
C SER A 170 -8.66 -4.29 12.39
N ALA A 171 -8.62 -5.20 13.36
CA ALA A 171 -7.58 -5.21 14.40
C ALA A 171 -6.18 -5.54 13.85
N LEU A 172 -6.08 -6.21 12.70
CA LEU A 172 -4.81 -6.50 12.04
C LEU A 172 -4.21 -5.28 11.31
N ILE A 173 -5.01 -4.23 11.08
CA ILE A 173 -4.59 -3.05 10.32
C ILE A 173 -3.70 -2.14 11.17
N SER A 174 -2.43 -2.08 10.76
CA SER A 174 -1.37 -1.30 11.42
C SER A 174 -1.19 0.12 10.87
N LEU A 175 -1.61 0.34 9.62
CA LEU A 175 -1.61 1.64 8.95
C LEU A 175 -3.02 1.92 8.41
N PRO A 176 -3.89 2.57 9.20
CA PRO A 176 -5.26 2.86 8.78
C PRO A 176 -5.28 3.84 7.60
N SER A 177 -6.04 3.52 6.55
CA SER A 177 -6.29 4.45 5.45
C SER A 177 -7.10 5.65 5.94
N VAL A 178 -6.62 6.86 5.69
CA VAL A 178 -7.31 8.12 6.01
C VAL A 178 -7.36 9.01 4.77
N LYS A 179 -8.37 9.88 4.65
CA LYS A 179 -8.45 10.83 3.52
C LYS A 179 -7.78 12.13 3.87
N LEU A 180 -6.82 12.56 3.05
CA LEU A 180 -6.23 13.88 3.17
C LEU A 180 -7.18 14.92 2.58
N SER A 181 -7.48 15.96 3.33
CA SER A 181 -8.29 17.10 2.89
C SER A 181 -7.40 18.18 2.26
N ASP A 182 -8.03 19.27 1.78
CA ASP A 182 -7.29 20.44 1.30
C ASP A 182 -6.69 21.26 2.46
N ASN A 183 -7.14 21.04 3.70
CA ASN A 183 -6.61 21.71 4.89
C ASN A 183 -5.61 20.81 5.63
N ILE A 184 -4.41 20.72 5.06
CA ILE A 184 -3.32 19.89 5.61
C ILE A 184 -3.01 20.23 7.08
N TYR A 185 -3.07 21.51 7.48
CA TYR A 185 -2.84 21.91 8.87
C TYR A 185 -3.85 21.26 9.83
N ALA A 186 -5.13 21.24 9.45
CA ALA A 186 -6.15 20.59 10.25
C ALA A 186 -5.94 19.07 10.30
N ASP A 187 -5.54 18.46 9.19
CA ASP A 187 -5.31 17.02 9.10
C ASP A 187 -4.12 16.58 9.96
N VAL A 188 -3.05 17.37 10.02
CA VAL A 188 -1.90 17.11 10.90
C VAL A 188 -2.34 17.00 12.37
N GLN A 189 -3.32 17.80 12.79
CA GLN A 189 -3.83 17.82 14.16
C GLN A 189 -4.88 16.73 14.43
N LYS A 190 -5.71 16.40 13.44
CA LYS A 190 -6.86 15.50 13.61
C LYS A 190 -6.55 14.04 13.31
N HIS A 191 -5.70 13.76 12.32
CA HIS A 191 -5.45 12.39 11.92
C HIS A 191 -4.70 11.63 13.01
N PRO A 192 -4.93 10.33 13.17
CA PRO A 192 -4.12 9.52 14.06
C PRO A 192 -2.68 9.43 13.54
N LYS A 193 -1.72 9.17 14.42
CA LYS A 193 -0.27 9.07 14.11
C LYS A 193 0.09 7.89 13.20
N ASP A 194 -0.72 6.84 13.21
CA ASP A 194 -0.63 5.68 12.32
C ASP A 194 -1.45 5.86 11.02
N GLY A 195 -2.22 6.94 10.90
CA GLY A 195 -3.05 7.24 9.73
C GLY A 195 -2.22 7.45 8.47
N SER A 196 -2.61 6.78 7.39
CA SER A 196 -1.88 6.75 6.13
C SER A 196 -2.78 7.08 4.92
N PRO A 197 -2.66 8.28 4.32
CA PRO A 197 -3.41 8.62 3.13
C PRO A 197 -2.80 8.05 1.84
N SER A 198 -3.65 7.80 0.85
CA SER A 198 -3.31 7.54 -0.55
C SER A 198 -3.57 8.80 -1.37
N LEU A 199 -2.66 9.18 -2.27
CA LEU A 199 -2.81 10.35 -3.14
C LEU A 199 -2.62 9.96 -4.61
N SER A 200 -3.57 10.34 -5.48
CA SER A 200 -3.40 10.23 -6.92
C SER A 200 -2.23 11.12 -7.40
N GLU A 201 -1.60 10.78 -8.53
CA GLU A 201 -0.56 11.62 -9.12
C GLU A 201 -1.04 13.08 -9.36
N ASN A 202 -2.32 13.26 -9.69
CA ASN A 202 -2.96 14.57 -9.82
C ASN A 202 -2.98 15.33 -8.50
N LYS A 203 -3.43 14.67 -7.43
CA LYS A 203 -3.50 15.32 -6.12
C LYS A 203 -2.10 15.71 -5.62
N VAL A 204 -1.10 14.87 -5.88
CA VAL A 204 0.31 15.21 -5.60
C VAL A 204 0.73 16.46 -6.36
N GLN A 205 0.42 16.54 -7.66
CA GLN A 205 0.73 17.71 -8.48
C GLN A 205 0.05 18.98 -7.95
N THR A 206 -1.26 18.93 -7.66
CA THR A 206 -2.00 20.06 -7.10
C THR A 206 -1.43 20.52 -5.76
N LEU A 207 -1.06 19.59 -4.87
CA LEU A 207 -0.46 19.94 -3.57
C LEU A 207 0.92 20.57 -3.72
N PHE A 208 1.72 20.08 -4.68
CA PHE A 208 3.04 20.62 -4.99
C PHE A 208 2.93 22.05 -5.57
N GLU A 209 2.11 22.24 -6.59
CA GLU A 209 1.90 23.54 -7.26
C GLU A 209 1.22 24.56 -6.34
N GLY A 210 0.30 24.10 -5.48
CA GLY A 210 -0.39 24.95 -4.51
C GLY A 210 0.50 25.45 -3.37
N GLY A 211 1.75 24.96 -3.25
CA GLY A 211 2.68 25.36 -2.20
C GLY A 211 2.22 24.98 -0.78
N GLY A 212 1.31 24.00 -0.67
CA GLY A 212 0.74 23.57 0.61
C GLY A 212 1.81 22.90 1.49
N PRO A 213 1.62 22.88 2.82
CA PRO A 213 2.61 22.36 3.77
C PRO A 213 2.62 20.82 3.84
N ILE A 214 2.51 20.11 2.71
CA ILE A 214 2.41 18.64 2.66
C ILE A 214 3.59 17.95 3.35
N PHE A 215 4.77 18.57 3.31
CA PHE A 215 5.97 18.12 4.01
C PHE A 215 5.79 18.01 5.53
N SER A 216 4.97 18.87 6.14
CA SER A 216 4.65 18.81 7.58
C SER A 216 3.87 17.54 7.92
N TYR A 217 3.00 17.10 7.02
CA TYR A 217 2.24 15.87 7.14
C TYR A 217 3.15 14.65 6.89
N THR A 218 3.92 14.64 5.79
CA THR A 218 4.80 13.52 5.44
C THR A 218 6.00 13.37 6.37
N ALA A 219 6.40 14.39 7.13
CA ALA A 219 7.39 14.27 8.19
C ALA A 219 6.92 13.36 9.34
N THR A 220 5.62 13.33 9.60
CA THR A 220 5.05 12.67 10.80
C THR A 220 4.16 11.49 10.50
N ARG A 221 3.81 11.22 9.23
CA ARG A 221 2.92 10.12 8.80
C ARG A 221 3.39 9.47 7.50
N PHE A 222 3.02 8.21 7.30
CA PHE A 222 3.30 7.47 6.07
C PHE A 222 2.26 7.79 4.99
N VAL A 223 2.71 8.28 3.84
CA VAL A 223 1.85 8.62 2.71
C VAL A 223 2.20 7.74 1.51
N LYS A 224 1.16 7.26 0.83
CA LYS A 224 1.27 6.55 -0.45
C LYS A 224 0.82 7.47 -1.59
N SER A 225 1.53 7.46 -2.71
CA SER A 225 1.04 7.98 -3.99
C SER A 225 0.90 6.87 -5.02
N TYR A 226 0.04 7.06 -6.02
CA TYR A 226 -0.22 6.04 -7.05
C TYR A 226 -0.56 6.67 -8.43
N PRO A 227 -0.30 5.94 -9.54
CA PRO A 227 -0.66 6.40 -10.88
C PRO A 227 -2.19 6.40 -11.06
N LYS A 228 -2.72 7.26 -11.93
CA LYS A 228 -4.17 7.29 -12.22
C LYS A 228 -4.68 5.99 -12.81
N GLY A 229 -5.93 5.66 -12.50
CA GLY A 229 -6.66 4.56 -13.14
C GLY A 229 -6.92 4.75 -14.65
N ILE A 230 -6.77 5.97 -15.20
CA ILE A 230 -6.84 6.21 -16.65
C ILE A 230 -5.64 5.61 -17.39
N ARG A 231 -4.53 5.32 -16.70
CA ARG A 231 -3.34 4.64 -17.24
C ARG A 231 -3.64 3.16 -17.45
N GLN A 232 -4.62 2.88 -18.32
CA GLN A 232 -5.07 1.53 -18.61
C GLN A 232 -3.99 0.68 -19.30
N ASP A 233 -2.98 1.33 -19.86
CA ASP A 233 -1.76 0.74 -20.40
C ASP A 233 -0.72 0.37 -19.33
N SER A 234 -1.01 0.62 -18.04
CA SER A 234 -0.09 0.43 -16.92
C SER A 234 1.20 1.26 -17.04
N SER A 235 1.15 2.42 -17.70
CA SER A 235 2.24 3.40 -17.67
C SER A 235 2.53 3.87 -16.24
N ASN A 236 3.77 4.28 -15.97
CA ASN A 236 4.19 4.77 -14.66
C ASN A 236 4.00 6.29 -14.53
N MET A 237 3.79 6.75 -13.30
CA MET A 237 3.87 8.17 -12.97
C MET A 237 5.34 8.56 -12.71
N HIS A 238 5.71 9.79 -13.02
CA HIS A 238 7.05 10.28 -12.70
C HIS A 238 7.22 10.45 -11.17
N PRO A 239 8.18 9.78 -10.52
CA PRO A 239 8.18 9.65 -9.05
C PRO A 239 8.70 10.90 -8.32
N LEU A 240 9.46 11.77 -9.00
CA LEU A 240 10.15 12.91 -8.40
C LEU A 240 9.23 13.87 -7.63
N LEU A 241 8.07 14.23 -8.17
CA LEU A 241 7.15 15.15 -7.48
C LEU A 241 6.67 14.57 -6.15
N SER A 242 6.43 13.26 -6.10
CA SER A 242 6.05 12.59 -4.85
C SER A 242 7.19 12.65 -3.84
N TRP A 243 8.43 12.35 -4.27
CA TRP A 243 9.61 12.44 -3.40
C TRP A 243 9.88 13.87 -2.90
N LEU A 244 9.70 14.89 -3.74
CA LEU A 244 9.82 16.30 -3.35
C LEU A 244 8.76 16.71 -2.32
N CYS A 245 7.56 16.14 -2.37
CA CYS A 245 6.53 16.30 -1.34
C CYS A 245 6.84 15.49 -0.04
N GLY A 246 7.95 14.76 0.00
CA GLY A 246 8.34 13.90 1.12
C GLY A 246 7.52 12.62 1.24
N ILE A 247 6.73 12.27 0.22
CA ILE A 247 5.92 11.05 0.17
C ILE A 247 6.84 9.85 0.13
N GLN A 248 6.58 8.89 1.03
CA GLN A 248 7.45 7.76 1.24
C GLN A 248 7.17 6.65 0.23
N SER A 249 5.91 6.36 -0.04
CA SER A 249 5.48 5.16 -0.78
C SER A 249 4.96 5.53 -2.15
N VAL A 250 5.84 5.58 -3.15
CA VAL A 250 5.46 5.92 -4.53
C VAL A 250 5.20 4.64 -5.29
N ALA A 251 3.95 4.40 -5.63
CA ALA A 251 3.51 3.13 -6.18
C ALA A 251 3.77 3.05 -7.69
N MET A 252 4.48 2.02 -8.14
CA MET A 252 4.90 1.84 -9.54
C MET A 252 4.39 0.52 -10.12
N ASN A 253 4.02 0.54 -11.40
CA ASN A 253 3.72 -0.63 -12.24
C ASN A 253 5.03 -1.30 -12.68
N MET A 254 5.51 -2.28 -11.91
CA MET A 254 6.81 -2.93 -12.15
C MET A 254 6.86 -3.75 -13.45
N GLN A 255 5.71 -4.14 -14.01
CA GLN A 255 5.64 -4.84 -15.29
C GLN A 255 5.97 -3.95 -16.49
N THR A 256 5.96 -2.62 -16.30
CA THR A 256 6.15 -1.63 -17.37
C THR A 256 7.53 -0.98 -17.23
N ALA A 257 8.51 -1.50 -17.96
CA ALA A 257 9.83 -0.89 -18.06
C ALA A 257 9.75 0.54 -18.63
N GLY A 258 10.60 1.43 -18.13
CA GLY A 258 10.62 2.83 -18.53
C GLY A 258 11.55 3.67 -17.65
N GLU A 259 11.75 4.93 -18.05
CA GLU A 259 12.60 5.89 -17.33
C GLU A 259 12.20 6.01 -15.86
N GLU A 260 10.89 5.95 -15.55
CA GLU A 260 10.40 6.12 -14.19
C GLU A 260 10.81 4.95 -13.28
N LEU A 261 10.88 3.73 -13.81
CA LEU A 261 11.42 2.59 -13.07
C LEU A 261 12.95 2.67 -12.96
N ASP A 262 13.65 3.15 -13.99
CA ASP A 262 15.10 3.35 -13.93
C ASP A 262 15.48 4.37 -12.85
N LEU A 263 14.71 5.47 -12.73
CA LEU A 263 14.86 6.46 -11.66
C LEU A 263 14.61 5.85 -10.27
N ASN A 264 13.55 5.04 -10.14
CA ASN A 264 13.24 4.33 -8.91
C ASN A 264 14.38 3.38 -8.52
N ASP A 265 14.82 2.52 -9.44
CA ASP A 265 15.95 1.61 -9.22
C ASP A 265 17.24 2.37 -8.88
N GLY A 266 17.48 3.52 -9.52
CA GLY A 266 18.61 4.39 -9.22
C GLY A 266 18.60 4.91 -7.78
N LEU A 267 17.47 5.47 -7.31
CA LEU A 267 17.32 5.98 -5.95
C LEU A 267 17.52 4.87 -4.91
N PHE A 268 16.89 3.71 -5.12
CA PHE A 268 16.86 2.65 -4.11
C PHE A 268 18.08 1.74 -4.08
N ARG A 269 19.02 1.90 -5.02
CA ARG A 269 20.39 1.37 -4.87
C ARG A 269 21.16 2.01 -3.72
N ILE A 270 20.76 3.21 -3.29
CA ILE A 270 21.34 3.89 -2.12
C ILE A 270 21.05 3.08 -0.85
N ASN A 271 21.86 3.29 0.19
CA ASN A 271 21.70 2.65 1.49
C ASN A 271 21.76 1.11 1.45
N GLY A 272 22.74 0.58 0.72
CA GLY A 272 22.97 -0.87 0.63
C GLY A 272 21.84 -1.62 -0.07
N ASN A 273 21.08 -0.93 -0.94
CA ASN A 273 20.00 -1.50 -1.70
C ASN A 273 18.88 -2.06 -0.82
N CYS A 274 18.64 -1.52 0.38
CA CYS A 274 17.77 -2.16 1.36
C CYS A 274 16.27 -1.83 1.18
N GLY A 275 15.92 -1.05 0.14
CA GLY A 275 14.57 -0.57 -0.13
C GLY A 275 14.10 0.62 0.71
N TYR A 276 14.94 1.10 1.64
CA TYR A 276 14.65 2.27 2.48
C TYR A 276 15.76 3.30 2.33
N VAL A 277 15.39 4.54 2.00
CA VAL A 277 16.33 5.66 1.86
C VAL A 277 15.92 6.78 2.81
N LEU A 278 16.84 7.24 3.66
CA LEU A 278 16.57 8.33 4.59
C LEU A 278 16.29 9.63 3.81
N LYS A 279 15.23 10.34 4.20
CA LYS A 279 14.89 11.68 3.72
C LYS A 279 15.96 12.69 4.20
N PRO A 280 16.18 13.77 3.45
CA PRO A 280 17.01 14.88 3.91
C PRO A 280 16.49 15.49 5.23
N ASP A 281 17.41 16.10 5.98
CA ASP A 281 17.12 16.84 7.22
C ASP A 281 16.37 18.16 6.94
#